data_AF-A0A7C0VSN7-F1
#
_entry.id   AF-A0A7C0VSN7-F1
#
_cell.length_a   1.000
_cell.length_b   1.000
_cell.length_c   1.000
_cell.angle_alpha   90.00
_cell.angle_beta   90.00
_cell.angle_gamma   90.00
#
_symmetry.space_group_name_H-M   'P 1'
#
loop_
_entity.id
_entity.type
_entity.pdbx_description
1 polymer ?
#
loop_
_entity_poly.entity_id
_entity_poly.type
_entity_poly.pdbx_seq_one_letter_code
_entity_poly.pdbx_strand_id
1 'polypeptide(L)'
;MGAKELLIEAANVLKRVENCIEGQIGDYRLLNKILEAQKNFERLSKEATINNERLAKFLLGKARDLLKKCNSGADYKTLKEDVDTILRYSRAAFYDFTNKWDEIRRAYRAYIAGMIPYFIISGFFGMAYAITALIIFFPAIFGITGIKRRSYMGFMLSLFAIPMPLVVGALAVRYGIYVIEHPEEIEGAAASLGVSLMTAKFLITLLSVLGGVELVLLLVALYYLYKN
;
A
#
# COMPACT_ATOMS: atom_id res chain seq x y z
N MET A 1 22.39 -1.94 -24.53
CA MET A 1 22.32 -2.54 -23.18
C MET A 1 20.97 -2.23 -22.58
N GLY A 2 20.18 -3.26 -22.29
CA GLY A 2 18.85 -3.08 -21.69
C GLY A 2 18.93 -2.77 -20.19
N ALA A 3 17.82 -2.30 -19.60
CA ALA A 3 17.77 -1.95 -18.17
C ALA A 3 18.20 -3.10 -17.25
N LYS A 4 17.85 -4.35 -17.59
CA LYS A 4 18.22 -5.55 -16.82
C LYS A 4 19.73 -5.75 -16.74
N GLU A 5 20.42 -5.60 -17.87
CA GLU A 5 21.89 -5.74 -17.95
C GLU A 5 22.58 -4.65 -17.14
N LEU A 6 22.10 -3.41 -17.22
CA LEU A 6 22.62 -2.29 -16.45
C LEU A 6 22.43 -2.47 -14.94
N LEU A 7 21.33 -3.08 -14.50
CA LEU A 7 21.08 -3.41 -13.09
C LEU A 7 22.01 -4.52 -12.59
N ILE A 8 22.26 -5.56 -13.40
CA ILE A 8 23.27 -6.60 -13.10
C ILE A 8 24.65 -5.96 -13.00
N GLU A 9 24.99 -5.06 -13.92
CA GLU A 9 26.25 -4.34 -13.86
C GLU A 9 26.36 -3.47 -12.60
N ALA A 10 25.29 -2.78 -12.21
CA ALA A 10 25.26 -2.00 -10.98
C ALA A 10 25.50 -2.89 -9.74
N ALA A 11 24.88 -4.08 -9.70
CA ALA A 11 25.14 -5.06 -8.64
C ALA A 11 26.61 -5.53 -8.61
N ASN A 12 27.20 -5.82 -9.77
CA ASN A 12 28.61 -6.20 -9.87
C ASN A 12 29.55 -5.07 -9.44
N VAL A 13 29.20 -3.81 -9.71
CA VAL A 13 29.95 -2.65 -9.22
C VAL A 13 29.85 -2.55 -7.70
N LEU A 14 28.67 -2.78 -7.10
CA LEU A 14 28.50 -2.78 -5.65
C LEU A 14 29.28 -3.91 -4.96
N LYS A 15 29.40 -5.09 -5.58
CA LYS A 15 30.27 -6.16 -5.08
C LYS A 15 31.74 -5.73 -4.99
N ARG A 16 32.21 -4.87 -5.91
CA ARG A 16 33.55 -4.28 -5.82
C ARG A 16 33.66 -3.23 -4.71
N VAL A 17 32.58 -2.49 -4.45
CA VAL A 17 32.50 -1.54 -3.33
C VAL A 17 32.59 -2.28 -2.00
N GLU A 18 31.90 -3.42 -1.86
CA GLU A 18 31.97 -4.29 -0.69
C GLU A 18 33.42 -4.64 -0.33
N ASN A 19 34.18 -5.19 -1.28
CA ASN A 19 35.59 -5.54 -1.09
C ASN A 19 36.45 -4.32 -0.67
N CYS A 20 36.14 -3.14 -1.21
CA CYS A 20 36.85 -1.90 -0.86
C CYS A 20 36.54 -1.46 0.59
N ILE A 21 35.27 -1.50 1.02
CA ILE A 21 34.87 -1.15 2.39
C ILE A 21 35.43 -2.15 3.40
N GLU A 22 35.42 -3.44 3.08
CA GLU A 22 36.00 -4.48 3.92
C GLU A 22 37.50 -4.26 4.14
N GLY A 23 38.24 -3.92 3.07
CA GLY A 23 39.68 -3.67 3.14
C GLY A 23 40.09 -2.34 3.79
N GLN A 24 39.24 -1.31 3.78
CA GLN A 24 39.61 0.04 4.24
C GLN A 24 38.97 0.48 5.56
N ILE A 25 37.72 0.07 5.83
CA ILE A 25 36.91 0.65 6.92
C ILE A 25 36.52 -0.42 7.94
N GLY A 26 36.18 -1.63 7.49
CA GLY A 26 35.75 -2.72 8.36
C GLY A 26 34.40 -2.50 9.07
N ASP A 27 33.57 -1.54 8.64
CA ASP A 27 32.26 -1.28 9.25
C ASP A 27 31.19 -2.23 8.72
N TYR A 28 30.85 -3.24 9.53
CA TYR A 28 29.83 -4.23 9.25
C TYR A 28 28.44 -3.65 8.93
N ARG A 29 28.10 -2.47 9.47
CA ARG A 29 26.82 -1.81 9.17
C ARG A 29 26.80 -1.25 7.76
N LEU A 30 27.90 -0.67 7.28
CA LEU A 30 28.01 -0.19 5.89
C LEU A 30 28.00 -1.38 4.92
N LEU A 31 28.74 -2.45 5.24
CA LEU A 31 28.78 -3.67 4.44
C LEU A 31 27.38 -4.27 4.24
N ASN A 32 26.60 -4.41 5.33
CA ASN A 32 25.23 -4.91 5.23
C ASN A 32 24.33 -4.06 4.32
N LYS A 33 24.49 -2.73 4.34
CA LYS A 33 23.72 -1.83 3.45
C LYS A 33 24.10 -2.01 1.98
N ILE A 34 25.38 -2.22 1.67
CA ILE A 34 25.85 -2.49 0.31
C ILE A 34 25.36 -3.86 -0.17
N LEU A 35 25.47 -4.89 0.66
CA LEU A 35 24.95 -6.23 0.38
C LEU A 35 23.45 -6.20 0.11
N GLU A 36 22.69 -5.43 0.89
CA GLU A 36 21.26 -5.24 0.65
C GLU A 36 21.00 -4.53 -0.68
N ALA A 37 21.72 -3.44 -0.98
CA ALA A 37 21.58 -2.72 -2.24
C ALA A 37 21.93 -3.58 -3.46
N GLN A 38 22.97 -4.41 -3.35
CA GLN A 38 23.35 -5.39 -4.38
C GLN A 38 22.22 -6.40 -4.62
N LYS A 39 21.74 -7.06 -3.55
CA LYS A 39 20.62 -8.01 -3.64
C LYS A 39 19.37 -7.36 -4.26
N ASN A 40 19.10 -6.11 -3.92
CA ASN A 40 17.98 -5.36 -4.51
C ASN A 40 18.16 -5.17 -6.02
N PHE A 41 19.34 -4.79 -6.51
CA PHE A 41 19.60 -4.66 -7.95
C PHE A 41 19.59 -5.99 -8.70
N GLU A 42 20.15 -7.06 -8.11
CA GLU A 42 20.08 -8.41 -8.68
C GLU A 42 18.63 -8.87 -8.80
N ARG A 43 17.84 -8.70 -7.74
CA ARG A 43 16.41 -9.03 -7.73
C ARG A 43 15.66 -8.20 -8.77
N LEU A 44 15.90 -6.90 -8.82
CA LEU A 44 15.31 -5.99 -9.81
C LEU A 44 15.62 -6.41 -11.24
N SER A 45 16.84 -6.86 -11.53
CA SER A 45 17.19 -7.32 -12.88
C SER A 45 16.33 -8.52 -13.35
N LYS A 46 15.91 -9.37 -12.41
CA LYS A 46 15.06 -10.54 -12.66
C LYS A 46 13.58 -10.14 -12.76
N GLU A 47 13.11 -9.32 -11.82
CA GLU A 47 11.69 -8.94 -11.68
C GLU A 47 11.27 -7.74 -12.55
N ALA A 48 12.21 -7.01 -13.18
CA ALA A 48 11.91 -5.85 -13.99
C ALA A 48 10.98 -6.24 -15.17
N THR A 49 9.82 -5.59 -15.19
CA THR A 49 8.82 -5.69 -16.26
C THR A 49 8.84 -4.44 -17.15
N ILE A 50 9.36 -3.33 -16.64
CA ILE A 50 9.48 -2.05 -17.36
C ILE A 50 10.95 -1.85 -17.79
N ASN A 51 11.20 -1.61 -19.08
CA ASN A 51 12.54 -1.28 -19.57
C ASN A 51 12.86 0.22 -19.39
N ASN A 52 13.16 0.64 -18.15
CA ASN A 52 13.57 2.01 -17.85
C ASN A 52 15.09 2.18 -17.90
N GLU A 53 15.65 2.20 -19.10
CA GLU A 53 17.11 2.31 -19.30
C GLU A 53 17.71 3.57 -18.71
N ARG A 54 16.97 4.69 -18.76
CA ARG A 54 17.43 5.97 -18.22
C ARG A 54 17.68 5.89 -16.72
N LEU A 55 16.74 5.32 -15.97
CA LEU A 55 16.89 5.10 -14.53
C LEU A 55 18.01 4.08 -14.25
N ALA A 56 18.11 3.01 -15.04
CA ALA A 56 19.15 2.01 -14.85
C ALA A 56 20.57 2.59 -15.06
N LYS A 57 20.75 3.43 -16.08
CA LYS A 57 22.01 4.18 -16.31
C LYS A 57 22.32 5.14 -15.15
N PHE A 58 21.30 5.83 -14.61
CA PHE A 58 21.48 6.69 -13.45
C PHE A 58 21.95 5.90 -12.21
N LEU A 59 21.33 4.76 -11.92
CA LEU A 59 21.69 3.90 -10.79
C LEU A 59 23.11 3.32 -10.94
N LEU A 60 23.46 2.84 -12.14
CA LEU A 60 24.81 2.39 -12.46
C LEU A 60 25.84 3.51 -12.29
N GLY A 61 25.51 4.72 -12.73
CA GLY A 61 26.33 5.92 -12.52
C GLY A 61 26.62 6.14 -11.04
N LYS A 62 25.59 6.07 -10.18
CA LYS A 62 25.75 6.20 -8.72
C LYS A 62 26.59 5.09 -8.11
N ALA A 63 26.45 3.85 -8.57
CA ALA A 63 27.29 2.74 -8.11
C ALA A 63 28.77 2.97 -8.48
N ARG A 64 29.03 3.41 -9.72
CA ARG A 64 30.39 3.72 -10.20
C ARG A 64 31.01 4.91 -9.47
N ASP A 65 30.23 5.96 -9.20
CA ASP A 65 30.68 7.12 -8.41
C ASP A 65 31.10 6.70 -7.00
N LEU A 66 30.29 5.88 -6.33
CA LEU A 66 30.59 5.34 -5.00
C LEU A 66 31.90 4.51 -5.01
N LEU A 67 32.04 3.62 -5.99
CA LEU A 67 33.26 2.83 -6.16
C LEU A 67 34.49 3.70 -6.40
N LYS A 68 34.38 4.74 -7.24
CA LYS A 68 35.47 5.68 -7.49
C LYS A 68 35.91 6.34 -6.19
N LYS A 69 34.96 6.86 -5.40
CA LYS A 69 35.24 7.49 -4.10
C LYS A 69 35.89 6.53 -3.12
N CYS A 70 35.43 5.28 -3.05
CA CYS A 70 36.04 4.26 -2.19
C CYS A 70 37.50 3.98 -2.59
N ASN A 71 37.75 3.77 -3.88
CA ASN A 71 39.11 3.54 -4.38
C ASN A 71 40.04 4.75 -4.19
N SER A 72 39.49 5.97 -4.18
CA SER A 72 40.24 7.20 -3.90
C SER A 72 40.46 7.48 -2.41
N GLY A 73 40.02 6.59 -1.50
CA GLY A 73 40.19 6.77 -0.06
C GLY A 73 39.37 7.93 0.51
N ALA A 74 38.15 8.14 -0.01
CA ALA A 74 37.23 9.12 0.56
C ALA A 74 36.99 8.85 2.05
N ASP A 75 36.71 9.91 2.80
CA ASP A 75 36.47 9.79 4.24
C ASP A 75 35.20 8.98 4.54
N TYR A 76 35.15 8.40 5.74
CA TYR A 76 34.05 7.55 6.20
C TYR A 76 32.67 8.23 6.11
N LYS A 77 32.57 9.53 6.43
CA LYS A 77 31.29 10.23 6.44
C LYS A 77 30.74 10.34 5.02
N THR A 78 31.58 10.76 4.07
CA THR A 78 31.21 10.83 2.66
C THR A 78 30.77 9.47 2.12
N LEU A 79 31.52 8.40 2.41
CA LEU A 79 31.18 7.05 1.96
C LEU A 79 29.86 6.56 2.57
N LYS A 80 29.64 6.80 3.86
CA LYS A 80 28.39 6.44 4.54
C LYS A 80 27.18 7.14 3.91
N GLU A 81 27.28 8.43 3.60
CA GLU A 81 26.19 9.19 2.96
C GLU A 81 25.86 8.66 1.55
N ASP A 82 26.87 8.29 0.78
CA ASP A 82 26.68 7.70 -0.55
C ASP A 82 26.12 6.26 -0.46
N VAL A 83 26.56 5.47 0.50
CA VAL A 83 26.00 4.13 0.80
C VAL A 83 24.51 4.24 1.19
N ASP A 84 24.17 5.19 2.06
CA ASP A 84 22.77 5.44 2.45
C ASP A 84 21.92 5.89 1.26
N THR A 85 22.51 6.70 0.38
CA THR A 85 21.85 7.17 -0.84
C THR A 85 21.58 6.02 -1.82
N ILE A 86 22.58 5.16 -2.07
CA ILE A 86 22.40 4.05 -3.01
C ILE A 86 21.45 2.99 -2.47
N LEU A 87 21.48 2.72 -1.15
CA LEU A 87 20.52 1.84 -0.50
C LEU A 87 19.10 2.37 -0.68
N ARG A 88 18.87 3.66 -0.41
CA ARG A 88 17.57 4.31 -0.61
C ARG A 88 17.09 4.19 -2.05
N TYR A 89 17.97 4.42 -3.02
CA TYR A 89 17.63 4.26 -4.43
C TYR A 89 17.32 2.81 -4.81
N SER A 90 18.09 1.84 -4.30
CA SER A 90 17.85 0.42 -4.57
C SER A 90 16.48 -0.06 -4.09
N ARG A 91 16.03 0.43 -2.92
CA ARG A 91 14.71 0.13 -2.35
C ARG A 91 13.58 0.81 -3.14
N ALA A 92 13.76 2.06 -3.53
CA ALA A 92 12.74 2.83 -4.25
C ALA A 92 12.55 2.34 -5.70
N ALA A 93 13.65 1.98 -6.37
CA ALA A 93 13.67 1.56 -7.77
C ALA A 93 12.76 0.35 -8.04
N PHE A 94 12.51 -0.49 -7.04
CA PHE A 94 11.60 -1.62 -7.15
C PHE A 94 10.27 -1.27 -7.80
N TYR A 95 9.63 -0.18 -7.37
CA TYR A 95 8.33 0.25 -7.90
C TYR A 95 8.41 0.92 -9.27
N ASP A 96 9.57 1.41 -9.68
CA ASP A 96 9.76 2.10 -10.95
C ASP A 96 10.16 1.14 -12.09
N PHE A 97 10.66 -0.04 -11.74
CA PHE A 97 10.95 -1.14 -12.68
C PHE A 97 9.88 -2.24 -12.68
N THR A 98 8.98 -2.25 -11.70
CA THR A 98 7.88 -3.20 -11.59
C THR A 98 6.53 -2.49 -11.70
N ASN A 99 5.57 -3.07 -12.44
CA ASN A 99 4.18 -2.55 -12.49
C ASN A 99 3.41 -2.69 -11.16
N LYS A 100 4.07 -3.02 -10.04
CA LYS A 100 3.44 -3.21 -8.73
C LYS A 100 2.80 -1.95 -8.17
N TRP A 101 3.26 -0.77 -8.60
CA TRP A 101 2.61 0.48 -8.19
C TRP A 101 1.15 0.59 -8.68
N ASP A 102 0.82 0.00 -9.84
CA ASP A 102 -0.55 0.01 -10.33
C ASP A 102 -1.44 -0.93 -9.52
N GLU A 103 -0.92 -2.07 -9.06
CA GLU A 103 -1.64 -2.96 -8.14
C GLU A 103 -1.93 -2.24 -6.81
N ILE A 104 -0.94 -1.57 -6.22
CA ILE A 104 -1.11 -0.78 -4.99
C ILE A 104 -2.10 0.37 -5.20
N ARG A 105 -2.06 1.04 -6.35
CA ARG A 105 -3.00 2.12 -6.68
C ARG A 105 -4.44 1.61 -6.82
N ARG A 106 -4.66 0.41 -7.36
CA ARG A 106 -5.97 -0.24 -7.39
C ARG A 106 -6.45 -0.55 -5.98
N ALA A 107 -5.59 -1.14 -5.15
CA ALA A 107 -5.88 -1.42 -3.74
C ALA A 107 -6.30 -0.14 -3.00
N TYR A 108 -5.52 0.93 -3.16
CA TYR A 108 -5.77 2.24 -2.58
C TYR A 108 -7.12 2.84 -2.97
N ARG A 109 -7.46 2.82 -4.26
CA ARG A 109 -8.73 3.35 -4.75
C ARG A 109 -9.91 2.54 -4.25
N ALA A 110 -9.80 1.21 -4.29
CA ALA A 110 -10.83 0.30 -3.79
C ALA A 110 -11.03 0.48 -2.28
N TYR A 111 -9.96 0.63 -1.51
CA TYR A 111 -10.01 0.90 -0.08
C TYR A 111 -10.78 2.18 0.23
N ILE A 112 -10.40 3.32 -0.35
CA ILE A 112 -11.11 4.59 -0.13
C ILE A 112 -12.58 4.47 -0.52
N ALA A 113 -12.84 3.94 -1.71
CA ALA A 113 -14.19 3.85 -2.25
C ALA A 113 -15.07 2.91 -1.43
N GLY A 114 -14.52 1.87 -0.81
CA GLY A 114 -15.24 0.98 0.10
C GLY A 114 -15.46 1.57 1.50
N MET A 115 -14.50 2.34 2.02
CA MET A 115 -14.64 2.98 3.34
C MET A 115 -15.70 4.10 3.36
N ILE A 116 -15.99 4.75 2.22
CA ILE A 116 -17.01 5.82 2.17
C ILE A 116 -18.41 5.27 2.51
N PRO A 117 -18.94 4.23 1.83
CA PRO A 117 -20.17 3.57 2.21
C PRO A 117 -20.22 3.15 3.69
N TYR A 118 -19.13 2.58 4.23
CA TYR A 118 -19.07 2.15 5.62
C TYR A 118 -19.45 3.27 6.61
N PHE A 119 -18.86 4.46 6.44
CA PHE A 119 -19.15 5.59 7.32
C PHE A 119 -20.59 6.08 7.17
N ILE A 120 -21.19 5.95 5.99
CA ILE A 120 -22.60 6.29 5.76
C ILE A 120 -23.50 5.25 6.45
N ILE A 121 -23.31 3.96 6.17
CA ILE A 121 -24.15 2.86 6.65
C ILE A 121 -24.10 2.76 8.17
N SER A 122 -22.92 2.91 8.78
CA SER A 122 -22.74 2.77 10.23
C SER A 122 -23.59 3.74 11.04
N GLY A 123 -23.90 4.92 10.49
CA GLY A 123 -24.80 5.89 11.13
C GLY A 123 -26.25 5.40 11.22
N PHE A 124 -26.68 4.52 10.33
CA PHE A 124 -28.06 3.99 10.27
C PHE A 124 -28.25 2.70 11.08
N PHE A 125 -27.19 1.94 11.31
CA PHE A 125 -27.25 0.66 12.05
C PHE A 125 -27.28 0.82 13.58
N GLY A 126 -27.16 2.05 14.08
CA GLY A 126 -27.28 2.39 15.49
C GLY A 126 -26.00 2.93 16.12
N MET A 127 -26.14 3.40 17.36
CA MET A 127 -25.09 4.17 18.05
C MET A 127 -23.77 3.42 18.21
N ALA A 128 -23.81 2.11 18.49
CA ALA A 128 -22.61 1.29 18.62
C ALA A 128 -21.78 1.29 17.33
N TYR A 129 -22.40 1.05 16.18
CA TYR A 129 -21.72 1.05 14.88
C TYR A 129 -21.23 2.44 14.49
N ALA A 130 -22.00 3.49 14.79
CA ALA A 130 -21.58 4.87 14.59
C ALA A 130 -20.31 5.21 15.40
N ILE A 131 -20.24 4.79 16.67
CA ILE A 131 -19.06 4.97 17.52
C ILE A 131 -17.87 4.18 16.96
N THR A 132 -18.08 2.91 16.56
CA THR A 132 -17.03 2.10 15.92
C THR A 132 -16.50 2.76 14.65
N ALA A 133 -17.38 3.34 13.83
CA ALA A 133 -16.99 4.09 12.65
C ALA A 133 -16.12 5.30 13.01
N LEU A 134 -16.47 6.07 14.04
CA LEU A 134 -15.63 7.19 14.51
C LEU A 134 -14.25 6.73 15.00
N ILE A 135 -14.16 5.60 15.70
CA ILE A 135 -12.89 5.03 16.15
C ILE A 135 -12.02 4.63 14.94
N ILE A 136 -12.63 4.00 13.93
CA ILE A 136 -11.94 3.51 12.73
C ILE A 136 -11.59 4.65 11.75
N PHE A 137 -12.25 5.80 11.85
CA PHE A 137 -12.03 6.95 10.97
C PHE A 137 -10.57 7.39 10.93
N PHE A 138 -9.92 7.52 12.09
CA PHE A 138 -8.51 7.94 12.15
C PHE A 138 -7.55 6.90 11.56
N PRO A 139 -7.58 5.60 11.97
CA PRO A 139 -6.81 4.55 11.30
C PRO A 139 -7.04 4.51 9.80
N ALA A 140 -8.28 4.73 9.33
CA ALA A 140 -8.59 4.70 7.91
C ALA A 140 -7.92 5.85 7.15
N ILE A 141 -7.99 7.08 7.66
CA ILE A 141 -7.32 8.24 7.07
C ILE A 141 -5.79 8.08 7.09
N PHE A 142 -5.24 7.59 8.20
CA PHE A 142 -3.80 7.33 8.29
C PHE A 142 -3.37 6.19 7.36
N GLY A 143 -4.21 5.17 7.18
CA GLY A 143 -4.03 4.12 6.19
C GLY A 143 -3.97 4.68 4.77
N ILE A 144 -4.94 5.52 4.38
CA ILE A 144 -4.98 6.22 3.08
C ILE A 144 -3.69 7.01 2.85
N THR A 145 -3.35 7.90 3.78
CA THR A 145 -2.16 8.76 3.64
C THR A 145 -0.87 7.95 3.63
N GLY A 146 -0.81 6.86 4.40
CA GLY A 146 0.33 5.97 4.46
C GLY A 146 0.51 5.12 3.19
N ILE A 147 -0.55 4.56 2.62
CA ILE A 147 -0.49 3.85 1.32
C ILE A 147 0.00 4.80 0.22
N LYS A 148 -0.52 6.03 0.17
CA LYS A 148 -0.06 7.06 -0.79
C LYS A 148 1.44 7.35 -0.65
N ARG A 149 1.96 7.32 0.58
CA ARG A 149 3.38 7.48 0.92
C ARG A 149 4.19 6.18 0.87
N ARG A 150 3.60 5.05 0.48
CA ARG A 150 4.24 3.71 0.48
C ARG A 150 4.78 3.30 1.85
N SER A 151 4.09 3.70 2.92
CA SER A 151 4.51 3.44 4.31
C SER A 151 3.94 2.13 4.82
N TYR A 152 4.79 1.28 5.39
CA TYR A 152 4.40 0.03 6.07
C TYR A 152 3.29 0.25 7.10
N MET A 153 3.40 1.31 7.90
CA MET A 153 2.38 1.66 8.89
C MET A 153 1.02 1.96 8.23
N GLY A 154 1.04 2.61 7.06
CA GLY A 154 -0.18 2.86 6.28
C GLY A 154 -0.86 1.57 5.84
N PHE A 155 -0.09 0.64 5.30
CA PHE A 155 -0.59 -0.68 4.90
C PHE A 155 -1.21 -1.42 6.09
N MET A 156 -0.54 -1.43 7.25
CA MET A 156 -1.03 -2.09 8.45
C MET A 156 -2.34 -1.48 8.98
N LEU A 157 -2.43 -0.14 9.02
CA LEU A 157 -3.62 0.55 9.48
C LEU A 157 -4.82 0.31 8.55
N SER A 158 -4.58 0.24 7.23
CA SER A 158 -5.63 -0.11 6.27
C SER A 158 -6.13 -1.54 6.47
N LEU A 159 -5.24 -2.52 6.65
CA LEU A 159 -5.63 -3.90 6.93
C LEU A 159 -6.40 -4.04 8.24
N PHE A 160 -5.97 -3.31 9.28
CA PHE A 160 -6.66 -3.28 10.57
C PHE A 160 -8.07 -2.68 10.47
N ALA A 161 -8.26 -1.67 9.62
CA ALA A 161 -9.53 -0.96 9.51
C ALA A 161 -10.61 -1.70 8.70
N ILE A 162 -10.26 -2.70 7.88
CA ILE A 162 -11.19 -3.39 6.94
C ILE A 162 -12.21 -4.34 7.60
N PRO A 163 -11.89 -5.14 8.64
CA PRO A 163 -12.78 -6.19 9.11
C PRO A 163 -14.17 -5.72 9.57
N MET A 164 -14.24 -4.63 10.34
CA MET A 164 -15.52 -4.10 10.83
C MET A 164 -16.42 -3.56 9.71
N PRO A 165 -15.92 -2.76 8.77
CA PRO A 165 -16.63 -2.44 7.53
C PRO A 165 -17.23 -3.67 6.82
N LEU A 166 -16.44 -4.74 6.62
CA LEU A 166 -16.97 -5.96 6.00
C LEU A 166 -18.18 -6.55 6.76
N VAL A 167 -18.15 -6.51 8.09
CA VAL A 167 -19.30 -6.95 8.91
C VAL A 167 -20.51 -6.05 8.69
N VAL A 168 -20.34 -4.72 8.72
CA VAL A 168 -21.43 -3.75 8.54
C VAL A 168 -22.03 -3.85 7.13
N GLY A 169 -21.20 -3.94 6.09
CA GLY A 169 -21.66 -4.16 4.72
C GLY A 169 -22.47 -5.45 4.57
N ALA A 170 -22.03 -6.54 5.20
CA ALA A 170 -22.76 -7.82 5.20
C ALA A 170 -24.11 -7.72 5.93
N LEU A 171 -24.17 -7.02 7.07
CA LEU A 171 -25.42 -6.76 7.78
C LEU A 171 -26.39 -5.92 6.95
N ALA A 172 -25.90 -4.89 6.24
CA ALA A 172 -26.72 -4.08 5.34
C ALA A 172 -27.34 -4.88 4.21
N VAL A 173 -26.54 -5.71 3.51
CA VAL A 173 -27.04 -6.59 2.46
C VAL A 173 -28.05 -7.60 3.02
N ARG A 174 -27.73 -8.23 4.16
CA ARG A 174 -28.61 -9.20 4.80
C ARG A 174 -29.95 -8.58 5.19
N TYR A 175 -29.93 -7.37 5.76
CA TYR A 175 -31.17 -6.67 6.13
C TYR A 175 -31.99 -6.31 4.89
N GLY A 176 -31.35 -5.88 3.80
CA GLY A 176 -32.02 -5.67 2.51
C GLY A 176 -32.75 -6.91 1.98
N ILE A 177 -32.10 -8.08 2.06
CA ILE A 177 -32.71 -9.35 1.66
C ILE A 177 -33.87 -9.72 2.60
N TYR A 178 -33.67 -9.57 3.91
CA TYR A 178 -34.67 -9.89 4.93
C TYR A 178 -35.98 -9.10 4.73
N VAL A 179 -35.87 -7.81 4.40
CA VAL A 179 -37.02 -6.92 4.15
C VAL A 179 -37.81 -7.31 2.88
N ILE A 180 -37.21 -8.03 1.93
CA ILE A 180 -37.94 -8.57 0.77
C ILE A 180 -38.89 -9.68 1.22
N GLU A 181 -38.46 -10.50 2.18
CA GLU A 181 -39.25 -11.61 2.73
C GLU A 181 -40.26 -11.14 3.78
N HIS A 182 -39.99 -10.00 4.44
CA HIS A 182 -40.79 -9.43 5.54
C HIS A 182 -41.11 -7.95 5.29
N PRO A 183 -42.04 -7.62 4.38
CA PRO A 183 -42.34 -6.23 4.00
C PRO A 183 -42.83 -5.34 5.16
N GLU A 184 -43.41 -5.93 6.21
CA GLU A 184 -43.85 -5.25 7.44
C GLU A 184 -42.71 -4.52 8.16
N GLU A 185 -41.46 -4.96 7.97
CA GLU A 185 -40.28 -4.31 8.52
C GLU A 185 -40.06 -2.90 7.95
N ILE A 186 -40.54 -2.64 6.73
CA ILE A 186 -40.46 -1.30 6.11
C ILE A 186 -41.36 -0.33 6.87
N GLU A 187 -42.53 -0.78 7.31
CA GLU A 187 -43.47 0.04 8.10
C GLU A 187 -42.88 0.36 9.47
N GLY A 188 -42.27 -0.63 10.14
CA GLY A 188 -41.54 -0.44 11.40
C GLY A 188 -40.37 0.54 11.27
N ALA A 189 -39.60 0.43 10.19
CA ALA A 189 -38.51 1.36 9.90
C ALA A 189 -39.02 2.79 9.61
N ALA A 190 -40.11 2.92 8.85
CA ALA A 190 -40.73 4.22 8.55
C ALA A 190 -41.21 4.91 9.84
N ALA A 191 -41.87 4.17 10.73
CA ALA A 191 -42.36 4.68 12.00
C ALA A 191 -41.21 5.08 12.94
N SER A 192 -40.17 4.25 13.06
CA SER A 192 -39.04 4.55 13.96
C SER A 192 -38.19 5.73 13.51
N LEU A 193 -38.04 5.92 12.20
CA LEU A 193 -37.33 7.06 11.62
C LEU A 193 -38.20 8.32 11.47
N GLY A 194 -39.52 8.21 11.66
CA GLY A 194 -40.46 9.32 11.46
C GLY A 194 -40.54 9.79 10.01
N VAL A 195 -40.38 8.87 9.04
CA VAL A 195 -40.36 9.17 7.60
C VAL A 195 -41.48 8.47 6.86
N SER A 196 -41.73 8.88 5.61
CA SER A 196 -42.71 8.20 4.76
C SER A 196 -42.27 6.76 4.42
N LEU A 197 -43.23 5.88 4.15
CA LEU A 197 -42.96 4.51 3.70
C LEU A 197 -42.06 4.46 2.46
N MET A 198 -42.29 5.37 1.51
CA MET A 198 -41.47 5.48 0.31
C MET A 198 -40.02 5.85 0.64
N THR A 199 -39.82 6.79 1.57
CA THR A 199 -38.50 7.18 2.05
C THR A 199 -37.79 6.03 2.75
N ALA A 200 -38.48 5.30 3.62
CA ALA A 200 -37.92 4.13 4.30
C ALA A 200 -37.48 3.05 3.30
N LYS A 201 -38.35 2.71 2.34
CA LYS A 201 -38.03 1.74 1.28
C LYS A 201 -36.82 2.18 0.45
N PHE A 202 -36.73 3.47 0.10
CA PHE A 202 -35.58 4.03 -0.60
C PHE A 202 -34.30 3.91 0.22
N LEU A 203 -34.32 4.30 1.50
CA LEU A 203 -33.16 4.24 2.39
C LEU A 203 -32.67 2.80 2.57
N ILE A 204 -33.57 1.85 2.85
CA ILE A 204 -33.21 0.42 3.00
C ILE A 204 -32.55 -0.10 1.72
N THR A 205 -33.14 0.20 0.55
CA THR A 205 -32.59 -0.21 -0.74
C THR A 205 -31.20 0.40 -0.96
N LEU A 206 -31.06 1.71 -0.71
CA LEU A 206 -29.80 2.43 -0.84
C LEU A 206 -28.71 1.84 0.05
N LEU A 207 -29.01 1.63 1.34
CA LEU A 207 -28.08 1.07 2.32
C LEU A 207 -27.64 -0.35 1.93
N SER A 208 -28.56 -1.16 1.42
CA SER A 208 -28.27 -2.53 0.96
C SER A 208 -27.33 -2.52 -0.25
N VAL A 209 -27.59 -1.65 -1.23
CA VAL A 209 -26.71 -1.47 -2.41
C VAL A 209 -25.33 -0.95 -1.99
N LEU A 210 -25.29 0.05 -1.11
CA LEU A 210 -24.04 0.58 -0.56
C LEU A 210 -23.25 -0.52 0.17
N GLY A 211 -23.91 -1.36 0.96
CA GLY A 211 -23.28 -2.50 1.64
C GLY A 211 -22.69 -3.52 0.66
N GLY A 212 -23.40 -3.82 -0.42
CA GLY A 212 -22.87 -4.70 -1.48
C GLY A 212 -21.64 -4.11 -2.17
N VAL A 213 -21.70 -2.81 -2.52
CA VAL A 213 -20.57 -2.09 -3.13
C VAL A 213 -19.37 -2.05 -2.19
N GLU A 214 -19.59 -1.74 -0.92
CA GLU A 214 -18.56 -1.76 0.14
C GLU A 214 -17.85 -3.10 0.21
N LEU A 215 -18.61 -4.19 0.33
CA LEU A 215 -18.06 -5.55 0.43
C LEU A 215 -17.14 -5.86 -0.74
N VAL A 216 -17.61 -5.63 -1.97
CA VAL A 216 -16.83 -5.92 -3.18
C VAL A 216 -15.54 -5.09 -3.19
N LEU A 217 -15.64 -3.78 -2.93
CA LEU A 217 -14.48 -2.89 -2.96
C LEU A 217 -13.46 -3.21 -1.87
N LEU A 218 -13.90 -3.52 -0.66
CA LEU A 218 -13.00 -3.84 0.44
C LEU A 218 -12.39 -5.23 0.30
N LEU A 219 -13.08 -6.21 -0.27
CA LEU A 219 -12.49 -7.51 -0.62
C LEU A 219 -11.43 -7.36 -1.72
N VAL A 220 -11.69 -6.54 -2.74
CA VAL A 220 -10.70 -6.21 -3.77
C VAL A 220 -9.48 -5.51 -3.15
N ALA A 221 -9.71 -4.54 -2.25
CA ALA A 221 -8.64 -3.86 -1.54
C ALA A 221 -7.80 -4.85 -0.72
N LEU A 222 -8.45 -5.72 0.07
CA LEU A 222 -7.80 -6.73 0.89
C LEU A 222 -6.93 -7.68 0.04
N TYR A 223 -7.44 -8.15 -1.10
CA TYR A 223 -6.70 -9.01 -2.02
C TYR A 223 -5.40 -8.35 -2.51
N TYR A 224 -5.49 -7.11 -3.01
CA TYR A 224 -4.30 -6.42 -3.53
C TYR A 224 -3.35 -5.97 -2.42
N LEU A 225 -3.85 -5.63 -1.23
CA LEU A 225 -3.03 -5.28 -0.07
C LEU A 225 -2.30 -6.49 0.51
N TYR A 226 -2.90 -7.68 0.48
CA TYR A 226 -2.28 -8.91 1.00
C TYR A 226 -1.24 -9.49 0.03
N LYS A 227 -1.47 -9.35 -1.29
CA LYS A 227 -0.57 -9.85 -2.33
C LYS A 227 0.76 -9.08 -2.42
N ASN A 228 0.79 -7.81 -1.99
CA ASN A 228 1.92 -6.89 -2.19
C ASN A 228 2.67 -6.59 -0.90
#